data_AF-K2CJR5-F1
#
_entry.id   AF-K2CJR5-F1
#
_cell.length_a   1.000
_cell.length_b   1.000
_cell.length_c   1.000
_cell.angle_alpha   90.00
_cell.angle_beta   90.00
_cell.angle_gamma   90.00
#
_symmetry.space_group_name_H-M   'P 1'
#
loop_
_entity.id
_entity.type
_entity.pdbx_description
1 polymer ?
#
loop_
_entity_poly.entity_id
_entity_poly.type
_entity_poly.pdbx_seq_one_letter_code
_entity_poly.pdbx_strand_id
1 'polypeptide(L)'
;MNNRKLGLLVIAALLLCTSVPAFAVTPEFAALHQDKVLPSHDIVLKKILFVCGLINGAYHGINDLVAALQLAKESKITAEMLSAQLLAVKIGLVEKPALIRHIAREIKFCEAYPNFPLGFDDSPEGPEKISVEFYKIADHIENLPINHQLKDLPALRKEAQKVVFQLFWTDSEKMRTLSADMLNFLRMELKEDIPFDIFGKPVQH
;
A
#
# COMPACT_ATOMS: atom_id res chain seq x y z
N MET A 1 -5.27 -24.16 -49.77
CA MET A 1 -5.00 -24.00 -48.32
C MET A 1 -3.51 -24.17 -48.09
N ASN A 2 -2.80 -23.15 -47.56
CA ASN A 2 -1.63 -23.27 -46.65
C ASN A 2 -0.71 -22.05 -46.50
N ASN A 3 -0.96 -20.89 -47.12
CA ASN A 3 -0.01 -19.74 -46.99
C ASN A 3 -0.54 -18.52 -46.21
N ARG A 4 -1.77 -18.56 -45.67
CA ARG A 4 -2.31 -17.45 -44.85
C ARG A 4 -2.02 -17.54 -43.35
N LYS A 5 -1.55 -18.70 -42.84
CA LYS A 5 -1.25 -18.88 -41.41
C LYS A 5 0.19 -18.54 -41.04
N LEU A 6 1.14 -18.55 -41.97
CA LEU A 6 2.53 -18.16 -41.70
C LEU A 6 2.70 -16.64 -41.50
N GLY A 7 1.97 -15.82 -42.27
CA GLY A 7 2.10 -14.35 -42.19
C GLY A 7 1.65 -13.75 -40.87
N LEU A 8 0.63 -14.34 -40.22
CA LEU A 8 0.14 -13.90 -38.91
C LEU A 8 1.07 -14.32 -37.75
N LEU A 9 1.82 -15.42 -37.90
CA LEU A 9 2.79 -15.88 -36.90
C LEU A 9 4.09 -15.06 -36.93
N VAL A 10 4.50 -14.54 -38.08
CA VAL A 10 5.71 -13.72 -38.20
C VAL A 10 5.51 -12.31 -37.60
N ILE A 11 4.30 -11.75 -37.68
CA ILE A 11 3.99 -10.44 -37.09
C ILE A 11 3.84 -10.55 -35.55
N ALA A 12 3.28 -11.66 -35.05
CA ALA A 12 3.23 -11.91 -33.61
C ALA A 12 4.63 -12.15 -33.00
N ALA A 13 5.53 -12.84 -33.72
CA ALA A 13 6.91 -13.04 -33.28
C ALA A 13 7.75 -11.75 -33.31
N LEU A 14 7.55 -10.87 -34.31
CA LEU A 14 8.26 -9.58 -34.35
C LEU A 14 7.79 -8.58 -33.28
N LEU A 15 6.51 -8.61 -32.87
CA LEU A 15 6.00 -7.80 -31.76
C LEU A 15 6.45 -8.34 -30.38
N LEU A 16 6.87 -9.60 -30.30
CA LEU A 16 7.42 -10.22 -29.08
C LEU A 16 8.95 -10.04 -28.94
N CYS A 17 9.64 -9.55 -29.98
CA CYS A 17 11.11 -9.41 -29.98
C CYS A 17 11.61 -7.96 -29.80
N THR A 18 10.74 -6.98 -29.56
CA THR A 18 11.14 -5.62 -29.21
C THR A 18 10.49 -5.09 -27.94
N SER A 19 10.19 -5.97 -26.98
CA SER A 19 10.17 -5.52 -25.59
C SER A 19 11.63 -5.35 -25.14
N VAL A 20 12.27 -4.27 -25.61
CA VAL A 20 13.27 -3.65 -24.75
C VAL A 20 12.52 -3.38 -23.45
N PRO A 21 12.92 -3.97 -22.31
CA PRO A 21 12.32 -3.54 -21.07
C PRO A 21 12.69 -2.07 -20.96
N ALA A 22 11.72 -1.19 -21.17
CA ALA A 22 11.80 0.18 -20.74
C ALA A 22 11.86 0.11 -19.21
N PHE A 23 13.03 -0.21 -18.68
CA PHE A 23 13.34 0.01 -17.29
C PHE A 23 13.34 1.52 -17.12
N ALA A 24 12.23 2.07 -16.64
CA ALA A 24 12.17 3.39 -16.01
C ALA A 24 12.97 3.42 -14.68
N VAL A 25 13.86 2.45 -14.49
CA VAL A 25 14.56 2.13 -13.26
C VAL A 25 16.03 2.09 -13.62
N THR A 26 16.80 3.05 -13.12
CA THR A 26 18.25 3.05 -13.34
C THR A 26 18.88 1.83 -12.64
N PRO A 27 20.02 1.31 -13.13
CA PRO A 27 20.75 0.23 -12.45
C PRO A 27 21.04 0.56 -10.98
N GLU A 28 21.29 1.83 -10.66
CA GLU A 28 21.48 2.32 -9.29
C GLU A 28 20.21 2.17 -8.45
N PHE A 29 19.03 2.49 -9.00
CA PHE A 29 17.75 2.29 -8.34
C PHE A 29 17.45 0.78 -8.17
N ALA A 30 17.72 -0.05 -9.17
CA ALA A 30 17.56 -1.50 -9.03
C ALA A 30 18.48 -2.11 -7.95
N ALA A 31 19.74 -1.65 -7.85
CA ALA A 31 20.68 -2.10 -6.83
C ALA A 31 20.25 -1.65 -5.42
N LEU A 32 19.70 -0.44 -5.30
CA LEU A 32 19.13 0.11 -4.07
C LEU A 32 17.99 -0.77 -3.53
N HIS A 33 17.09 -1.22 -4.39
CA HIS A 33 15.92 -2.04 -4.02
C HIS A 33 16.21 -3.56 -3.93
N GLN A 34 17.47 -3.95 -4.14
CA GLN A 34 17.96 -5.32 -3.93
C GLN A 34 18.86 -5.46 -2.69
N ASP A 35 18.93 -4.43 -1.85
CA ASP A 35 19.69 -4.41 -0.59
C ASP A 35 21.20 -4.73 -0.75
N LYS A 36 21.77 -4.42 -1.92
CA LYS A 36 23.19 -4.67 -2.23
C LYS A 36 24.13 -3.57 -1.71
N VAL A 37 23.62 -2.63 -0.93
CA VAL A 37 24.34 -1.44 -0.46
C VAL A 37 24.08 -1.24 1.03
N LEU A 38 25.07 -0.75 1.77
CA LEU A 38 24.89 -0.39 3.18
C LEU A 38 23.97 0.84 3.31
N PRO A 39 23.16 0.94 4.38
CA PRO A 39 22.28 2.08 4.61
C PRO A 39 23.09 3.33 4.95
N SER A 40 23.42 4.12 3.93
CA SER A 40 23.95 5.46 4.09
C SER A 40 22.82 6.47 4.26
N HIS A 41 23.15 7.66 4.77
CA HIS A 41 22.21 8.76 4.95
C HIS A 41 21.37 9.05 3.69
N ASP A 42 22.02 9.29 2.54
CA ASP A 42 21.37 9.61 1.26
C ASP A 42 20.47 8.46 0.77
N ILE A 43 20.91 7.22 0.97
CA ILE A 43 20.15 6.02 0.60
C ILE A 43 18.88 5.88 1.45
N VAL A 44 19.00 6.08 2.76
CA VAL A 44 17.89 5.97 3.71
C VAL A 44 16.88 7.10 3.47
N LEU A 45 17.35 8.33 3.26
CA LEU A 45 16.51 9.45 2.86
C LEU A 45 15.66 9.13 1.62
N LYS A 46 16.30 8.69 0.54
CA LYS A 46 15.61 8.38 -0.72
C LYS A 46 14.61 7.23 -0.57
N LYS A 47 14.98 6.16 0.16
CA LYS A 47 14.09 5.03 0.41
C LYS A 47 12.90 5.42 1.27
N ILE A 48 13.09 6.20 2.34
CA ILE A 48 11.96 6.64 3.18
C ILE A 48 10.99 7.49 2.35
N LEU A 49 11.48 8.45 1.57
CA LEU A 49 10.62 9.26 0.70
C LEU A 49 9.84 8.41 -0.32
N PHE A 50 10.51 7.45 -0.95
CA PHE A 50 9.88 6.51 -1.87
C PHE A 50 8.79 5.68 -1.18
N VAL A 51 9.11 5.09 -0.03
CA VAL A 51 8.20 4.28 0.78
C VAL A 51 6.99 5.09 1.23
N CYS A 52 7.17 6.31 1.74
CA CYS A 52 6.06 7.19 2.13
C CYS A 52 5.15 7.53 0.94
N GLY A 53 5.72 7.71 -0.26
CA GLY A 53 4.94 7.86 -1.49
C GLY A 53 4.09 6.63 -1.81
N LEU A 54 4.67 5.43 -1.69
CA LEU A 54 3.93 4.17 -1.86
C LEU A 54 2.84 3.98 -0.80
N ILE A 55 3.13 4.32 0.46
CA ILE A 55 2.14 4.26 1.55
C ILE A 55 0.98 5.19 1.25
N ASN A 56 1.23 6.41 0.82
CA ASN A 56 0.18 7.37 0.47
C ASN A 56 -0.70 6.84 -0.68
N GLY A 57 -0.09 6.27 -1.72
CA GLY A 57 -0.83 5.64 -2.82
C GLY A 57 -1.66 4.44 -2.36
N ALA A 58 -1.11 3.59 -1.49
CA ALA A 58 -1.83 2.45 -0.94
C ALA A 58 -2.98 2.86 -0.02
N TYR A 59 -2.78 3.86 0.83
CA TYR A 59 -3.78 4.47 1.71
C TYR A 59 -5.00 4.96 0.92
N HIS A 60 -4.79 5.81 -0.09
CA HIS A 60 -5.88 6.29 -0.93
C HIS A 60 -6.54 5.15 -1.70
N GLY A 61 -5.74 4.22 -2.25
CA GLY A 61 -6.27 3.08 -2.98
C GLY A 61 -7.12 2.12 -2.14
N ILE A 62 -6.88 1.98 -0.84
CA ILE A 62 -7.73 1.19 0.07
C ILE A 62 -8.97 1.99 0.45
N ASN A 63 -8.80 3.27 0.79
CA ASN A 63 -9.90 4.15 1.19
C ASN A 63 -10.95 4.31 0.08
N ASP A 64 -10.53 4.46 -1.17
CA ASP A 64 -11.43 4.57 -2.32
C ASP A 64 -12.26 3.29 -2.52
N LEU A 65 -11.67 2.11 -2.29
CA LEU A 65 -12.40 0.84 -2.38
C LEU A 65 -13.54 0.76 -1.36
N VAL A 66 -13.29 1.20 -0.12
CA VAL A 66 -14.28 1.11 0.97
C VAL A 66 -15.20 2.32 1.06
N ALA A 67 -14.86 3.46 0.44
CA ALA A 67 -15.72 4.63 0.35
C ALA A 67 -17.07 4.28 -0.32
N ALA A 68 -17.06 3.41 -1.33
CA ALA A 68 -18.28 2.92 -1.97
C ALA A 68 -19.23 2.22 -0.99
N LEU A 69 -18.70 1.50 0.00
CA LEU A 69 -19.49 0.85 1.05
C LEU A 69 -20.05 1.86 2.07
N GLN A 70 -19.40 3.01 2.25
CA GLN A 70 -19.93 4.08 3.10
C GLN A 70 -21.10 4.80 2.43
N LEU A 71 -20.99 5.11 1.13
CA LEU A 71 -22.05 5.72 0.33
C LEU A 71 -23.32 4.83 0.25
N ALA A 72 -23.16 3.52 0.47
CA ALA A 72 -24.27 2.59 0.54
C ALA A 72 -25.17 2.72 1.78
N LYS A 73 -24.73 3.45 2.82
CA LYS A 73 -25.54 3.67 4.02
C LYS A 73 -26.67 4.68 3.82
N GLU A 74 -26.52 5.62 2.89
CA GLU A 74 -27.38 6.81 2.79
C GLU A 74 -28.39 6.74 1.63
N SER A 75 -28.25 5.77 0.72
CA SER A 75 -29.07 5.64 -0.49
C SER A 75 -30.12 4.52 -0.39
N LYS A 76 -31.11 4.51 -1.31
CA LYS A 76 -32.05 3.39 -1.53
C LYS A 76 -31.31 2.17 -2.10
N ILE A 77 -30.41 1.58 -1.31
CA ILE A 77 -29.59 0.46 -1.75
C ILE A 77 -30.33 -0.87 -1.61
N THR A 78 -30.22 -1.73 -2.62
CA THR A 78 -30.75 -3.09 -2.57
C THR A 78 -29.69 -4.08 -2.04
N ALA A 79 -30.12 -5.29 -1.69
CA ALA A 79 -29.22 -6.35 -1.26
C ALA A 79 -28.20 -6.71 -2.36
N GLU A 80 -28.65 -6.75 -3.61
CA GLU A 80 -27.81 -7.08 -4.77
C GLU A 80 -26.72 -6.03 -5.00
N MET A 81 -27.07 -4.74 -4.88
CA MET A 81 -26.10 -3.65 -5.03
C MET A 81 -25.01 -3.72 -3.95
N LEU A 82 -25.39 -3.91 -2.70
CA LEU A 82 -24.43 -3.98 -1.59
C LEU A 82 -23.57 -5.25 -1.65
N SER A 83 -24.17 -6.38 -2.06
CA SER A 83 -23.46 -7.63 -2.35
C SER A 83 -22.41 -7.43 -3.45
N ALA A 84 -22.77 -6.77 -4.55
CA ALA A 84 -21.84 -6.47 -5.65
C ALA A 84 -20.69 -5.56 -5.21
N GLN A 85 -20.96 -4.55 -4.39
CA GLN A 85 -19.90 -3.69 -3.84
C GLN A 85 -18.95 -4.45 -2.91
N LEU A 86 -19.46 -5.32 -2.04
CA LEU A 86 -18.62 -6.18 -1.19
C LEU A 86 -17.75 -7.13 -2.02
N LEU A 87 -18.29 -7.68 -3.10
CA LEU A 87 -17.51 -8.49 -4.06
C LEU A 87 -16.42 -7.65 -4.74
N ALA A 88 -16.74 -6.43 -5.18
CA ALA A 88 -15.78 -5.54 -5.80
C ALA A 88 -14.63 -5.19 -4.85
N VAL A 89 -14.92 -4.90 -3.57
CA VAL A 89 -13.88 -4.71 -2.55
C VAL A 89 -13.03 -5.96 -2.40
N LYS A 90 -13.64 -7.14 -2.28
CA LYS A 90 -12.91 -8.41 -2.18
C LYS A 90 -11.93 -8.62 -3.34
N ILE A 91 -12.36 -8.34 -4.58
CA ILE A 91 -11.50 -8.44 -5.77
C ILE A 91 -10.42 -7.37 -5.75
N GLY A 92 -10.76 -6.12 -5.40
CA GLY A 92 -9.83 -5.00 -5.36
C GLY A 92 -8.71 -5.13 -4.32
N LEU A 93 -8.90 -5.98 -3.30
CA LEU A 93 -7.90 -6.27 -2.27
C LEU A 93 -6.86 -7.31 -2.68
N VAL A 94 -7.09 -8.12 -3.72
CA VAL A 94 -6.25 -9.28 -4.07
C VAL A 94 -4.76 -8.91 -4.22
N GLU A 95 -4.46 -7.80 -4.88
CA GLU A 95 -3.07 -7.38 -5.14
C GLU A 95 -2.47 -6.50 -4.03
N LYS A 96 -3.29 -6.05 -3.05
CA LYS A 96 -2.85 -5.09 -2.02
C LYS A 96 -1.82 -5.70 -1.05
N PRO A 97 -1.97 -6.94 -0.55
CA PRO A 97 -0.97 -7.55 0.32
C PRO A 97 0.43 -7.61 -0.29
N ALA A 98 0.54 -7.91 -1.60
CA ALA A 98 1.84 -7.98 -2.27
C ALA A 98 2.57 -6.61 -2.27
N LEU A 99 1.84 -5.53 -2.56
CA LEU A 99 2.36 -4.17 -2.48
C LEU A 99 2.75 -3.80 -1.04
N ILE A 100 1.91 -4.10 -0.05
CA ILE A 100 2.18 -3.77 1.35
C ILE A 100 3.39 -4.55 1.88
N ARG A 101 3.57 -5.82 1.50
CA ARG A 101 4.78 -6.59 1.80
C ARG A 101 6.02 -6.03 1.10
N HIS A 102 5.89 -5.45 -0.09
CA HIS A 102 7.00 -4.73 -0.72
C HIS A 102 7.40 -3.50 0.10
N ILE A 103 6.43 -2.68 0.51
CA ILE A 103 6.64 -1.55 1.42
C ILE A 103 7.35 -2.01 2.71
N ALA A 104 6.89 -3.11 3.32
CA ALA A 104 7.51 -3.68 4.52
C ALA A 104 9.00 -4.03 4.32
N ARG A 105 9.37 -4.63 3.17
CA ARG A 105 10.77 -4.95 2.85
C ARG A 105 11.63 -3.70 2.74
N GLU A 106 11.12 -2.66 2.08
CA GLU A 106 11.84 -1.40 1.92
C GLU A 106 12.04 -0.66 3.27
N ILE A 107 11.02 -0.71 4.15
CA ILE A 107 11.13 -0.17 5.52
C ILE A 107 12.18 -0.95 6.31
N LYS A 108 12.16 -2.28 6.22
CA LYS A 108 13.11 -3.15 6.95
C LYS A 108 14.57 -2.83 6.63
N PHE A 109 14.86 -2.44 5.40
CA PHE A 109 16.19 -1.95 5.03
C PHE A 109 16.57 -0.69 5.81
N CYS A 110 15.63 0.26 5.96
CA CYS A 110 15.86 1.55 6.63
C CYS A 110 16.00 1.40 8.16
N GLU A 111 15.37 0.39 8.76
CA GLU A 111 15.42 0.11 10.20
C GLU A 111 16.81 -0.25 10.74
N ALA A 112 17.77 -0.55 9.87
CA ALA A 112 19.17 -0.72 10.27
C ALA A 112 19.88 0.61 10.56
N TYR A 113 19.27 1.74 10.19
CA TYR A 113 19.81 3.06 10.46
C TYR A 113 19.59 3.48 11.93
N PRO A 114 20.56 4.14 12.59
CA PRO A 114 20.43 4.54 13.99
C PRO A 114 19.19 5.40 14.25
N ASN A 115 18.52 5.16 15.38
CA ASN A 115 17.33 5.90 15.85
C ASN A 115 16.14 5.87 14.90
N PHE A 116 16.09 4.94 13.94
CA PHE A 116 14.93 4.77 13.09
C PHE A 116 13.67 4.51 13.95
N PRO A 117 12.52 5.14 13.63
CA PRO A 117 11.34 5.05 14.47
C PRO A 117 10.81 3.62 14.58
N LEU A 118 10.22 3.33 15.73
CA LEU A 118 9.47 2.09 15.97
C LEU A 118 7.99 2.32 15.68
N GLY A 119 7.23 1.23 15.62
CA GLY A 119 5.79 1.21 15.44
C GLY A 119 5.03 1.56 16.73
N PHE A 120 3.83 1.00 16.86
CA PHE A 120 2.93 1.32 17.97
C PHE A 120 3.37 0.67 19.28
N ASP A 121 3.21 1.39 20.39
CA ASP A 121 3.43 0.88 21.75
C ASP A 121 2.15 0.18 22.25
N ASP A 122 1.74 -0.87 21.53
CA ASP A 122 0.54 -1.67 21.81
C ASP A 122 0.85 -3.09 22.31
N SER A 123 2.13 -3.46 22.42
CA SER A 123 2.61 -4.75 22.93
C SER A 123 3.24 -4.65 24.33
N PRO A 124 3.06 -5.65 25.21
CA PRO A 124 3.77 -5.73 26.51
C PRO A 124 5.30 -5.71 26.40
N GLU A 125 5.84 -6.17 25.27
CA GLU A 125 7.26 -6.21 24.95
C GLU A 125 7.82 -4.86 24.43
N GLY A 126 6.95 -3.85 24.29
CA GLY A 126 7.26 -2.55 23.72
C GLY A 126 6.99 -2.46 22.22
N PRO A 127 7.28 -1.30 21.60
CA PRO A 127 6.91 -1.05 20.22
C PRO A 127 7.71 -1.90 19.23
N GLU A 128 7.00 -2.54 18.31
CA GLU A 128 7.60 -3.35 17.27
C GLU A 128 8.27 -2.53 16.17
N LYS A 129 9.00 -3.20 15.28
CA LYS A 129 9.51 -2.60 14.06
C LYS A 129 8.38 -2.24 13.10
N ILE A 130 8.45 -1.08 12.45
CA ILE A 130 7.45 -0.62 11.48
C ILE A 130 7.23 -1.64 10.36
N SER A 131 8.29 -2.27 9.86
CA SER A 131 8.18 -3.32 8.83
C SER A 131 7.31 -4.50 9.28
N VAL A 132 7.33 -4.87 10.57
CA VAL A 132 6.51 -5.95 11.12
C VAL A 132 5.03 -5.54 11.16
N GLU A 133 4.72 -4.29 11.54
CA GLU A 133 3.36 -3.75 11.47
C GLU A 133 2.81 -3.81 10.03
N PHE A 134 3.62 -3.49 9.02
CA PHE A 134 3.21 -3.60 7.62
C PHE A 134 3.00 -5.05 7.16
N TYR A 135 3.79 -6.02 7.65
CA TYR A 135 3.52 -7.44 7.39
C TYR A 135 2.18 -7.88 8.00
N LYS A 136 1.90 -7.47 9.25
CA LYS A 136 0.63 -7.77 9.93
C LYS A 136 -0.56 -7.19 9.16
N ILE A 137 -0.45 -5.96 8.67
CA ILE A 137 -1.50 -5.33 7.84
C ILE A 137 -1.71 -6.12 6.54
N ALA A 138 -0.64 -6.53 5.86
CA ALA A 138 -0.76 -7.33 4.64
C ALA A 138 -1.44 -8.68 4.89
N ASP A 139 -1.06 -9.36 5.97
CA ASP A 139 -1.64 -10.64 6.37
C ASP A 139 -3.11 -10.48 6.79
N HIS A 140 -3.46 -9.40 7.49
CA HIS A 140 -4.85 -9.10 7.83
C HIS A 140 -5.71 -8.88 6.58
N ILE A 141 -5.26 -8.07 5.61
CA ILE A 141 -5.99 -7.82 4.36
C ILE A 141 -6.14 -9.10 3.54
N GLU A 142 -5.09 -9.92 3.43
CA GLU A 142 -5.12 -11.18 2.67
C GLU A 142 -6.14 -12.18 3.24
N ASN A 143 -6.26 -12.20 4.56
CA ASN A 143 -7.11 -13.15 5.27
C ASN A 143 -8.48 -12.55 5.68
N LEU A 144 -8.77 -11.31 5.31
CA LEU A 144 -10.00 -10.60 5.67
C LEU A 144 -11.23 -11.33 5.11
N PRO A 145 -12.10 -11.93 5.95
CA PRO A 145 -13.29 -12.60 5.46
C PRO A 145 -14.33 -11.57 5.01
N ILE A 146 -14.59 -11.49 3.71
CA ILE A 146 -15.65 -10.65 3.13
C ILE A 146 -16.79 -11.53 2.59
N ASN A 147 -17.91 -11.54 3.30
CA ASN A 147 -19.10 -12.32 2.94
C ASN A 147 -20.09 -11.49 2.10
N HIS A 148 -19.88 -11.50 0.79
CA HIS A 148 -20.78 -10.87 -0.18
C HIS A 148 -22.00 -11.73 -0.54
N GLN A 149 -22.07 -13.00 -0.11
CA GLN A 149 -23.13 -13.94 -0.51
C GLN A 149 -24.35 -13.92 0.44
N LEU A 150 -24.34 -13.04 1.44
CA LEU A 150 -25.49 -12.81 2.32
C LEU A 150 -26.68 -12.33 1.50
N LYS A 151 -27.88 -12.84 1.83
CA LYS A 151 -29.12 -12.52 1.10
C LYS A 151 -29.92 -11.39 1.75
N ASP A 152 -29.73 -11.21 3.06
CA ASP A 152 -30.46 -10.23 3.85
C ASP A 152 -29.72 -8.88 3.89
N LEU A 153 -30.43 -7.80 3.57
CA LEU A 153 -29.85 -6.45 3.48
C LEU A 153 -29.28 -5.96 4.83
N PRO A 154 -29.98 -6.11 5.98
CA PRO A 154 -29.39 -5.86 7.29
C PRO A 154 -28.07 -6.60 7.53
N ALA A 155 -27.99 -7.90 7.19
CA ALA A 155 -26.76 -8.67 7.33
C ALA A 155 -25.62 -8.12 6.44
N LEU A 156 -25.91 -7.81 5.17
CA LEU A 156 -24.96 -7.18 4.24
C LEU A 156 -24.46 -5.81 4.75
N ARG A 157 -25.34 -5.00 5.35
CA ARG A 157 -24.95 -3.71 5.95
C ARG A 157 -23.99 -3.87 7.12
N LYS A 158 -24.23 -4.87 7.98
CA LYS A 158 -23.31 -5.18 9.09
C LYS A 158 -21.95 -5.62 8.56
N GLU A 159 -21.93 -6.46 7.52
CA GLU A 159 -20.69 -6.89 6.88
C GLU A 159 -19.94 -5.71 6.26
N ALA A 160 -20.62 -4.82 5.53
CA ALA A 160 -20.02 -3.62 4.97
C ALA A 160 -19.42 -2.70 6.04
N GLN A 161 -20.13 -2.51 7.16
CA GLN A 161 -19.60 -1.74 8.30
C GLN A 161 -18.34 -2.36 8.89
N LYS A 162 -18.31 -3.69 9.05
CA LYS A 162 -17.13 -4.42 9.52
C LYS A 162 -15.94 -4.21 8.58
N VAL A 163 -16.14 -4.39 7.28
CA VAL A 163 -15.10 -4.21 6.26
C VAL A 163 -14.56 -2.78 6.25
N VAL A 164 -15.44 -1.78 6.31
CA VAL A 164 -15.02 -0.36 6.41
C VAL A 164 -14.20 -0.13 7.68
N PHE A 165 -14.64 -0.66 8.83
CA PHE A 165 -13.91 -0.49 10.08
C PHE A 165 -12.51 -1.12 10.03
N GLN A 166 -12.41 -2.35 9.53
CA GLN A 166 -11.16 -3.11 9.48
C GLN A 166 -10.15 -2.53 8.47
N LEU A 167 -10.60 -1.95 7.36
CA LEU A 167 -9.69 -1.43 6.34
C LEU A 167 -9.40 0.07 6.48
N PHE A 168 -10.44 0.89 6.69
CA PHE A 168 -10.29 2.34 6.78
C PHE A 168 -9.79 2.74 8.17
N TRP A 169 -10.58 2.42 9.20
CA TRP A 169 -10.37 2.94 10.57
C TRP A 169 -9.22 2.26 11.32
N THR A 170 -8.70 1.14 10.81
CA THR A 170 -7.59 0.41 11.44
C THR A 170 -6.39 0.35 10.52
N ASP A 171 -6.41 -0.46 9.46
CA ASP A 171 -5.21 -0.67 8.62
C ASP A 171 -4.72 0.62 7.96
N SER A 172 -5.60 1.37 7.29
CA SER A 172 -5.22 2.58 6.54
C SER A 172 -4.74 3.70 7.47
N GLU A 173 -5.38 3.91 8.61
CA GLU A 173 -4.93 4.90 9.60
C GLU A 173 -3.61 4.51 10.27
N LYS A 174 -3.36 3.22 10.50
CA LYS A 174 -2.04 2.73 10.95
C LYS A 174 -0.96 3.09 9.91
N MET A 175 -1.20 2.76 8.64
CA MET A 175 -0.26 3.09 7.55
C MET A 175 0.05 4.58 7.48
N ARG A 176 -0.98 5.44 7.58
CA ARG A 176 -0.83 6.90 7.56
C ARG A 176 0.02 7.40 8.72
N THR A 177 -0.21 6.88 9.93
CA THR A 177 0.52 7.28 11.15
C THR A 177 1.99 6.88 11.06
N LEU A 178 2.28 5.63 10.71
CA LEU A 178 3.66 5.15 10.55
C LEU A 178 4.42 5.90 9.46
N SER A 179 3.73 6.30 8.37
CA SER A 179 4.33 7.18 7.36
C SER A 179 4.69 8.55 7.92
N ALA A 180 3.85 9.13 8.79
CA ALA A 180 4.15 10.41 9.41
C ALA A 180 5.36 10.31 10.35
N ASP A 181 5.49 9.22 11.10
CA ASP A 181 6.64 8.98 11.99
C ASP A 181 7.95 8.88 11.21
N MET A 182 7.97 8.17 10.08
CA MET A 182 9.14 8.10 9.20
C MET A 182 9.50 9.47 8.60
N LEU A 183 8.52 10.28 8.21
CA LEU A 183 8.77 11.64 7.72
C LEU A 183 9.28 12.57 8.82
N ASN A 184 8.78 12.42 10.05
CA ASN A 184 9.25 13.17 11.21
C ASN A 184 10.68 12.81 11.57
N PHE A 185 11.05 11.53 11.48
CA PHE A 185 12.44 11.08 11.63
C PHE A 185 13.38 11.80 10.65
N LEU A 186 13.02 11.89 9.36
CA LEU A 186 13.82 12.63 8.39
C LEU A 186 14.02 14.11 8.77
N ARG A 187 12.99 14.75 9.32
CA ARG A 187 13.05 16.16 9.71
C ARG A 187 13.85 16.41 10.97
N MET A 188 13.58 15.64 12.01
CA MET A 188 14.08 15.91 13.36
C MET A 188 15.47 15.31 13.57
N GLU A 189 15.64 14.05 13.18
CA GLU A 189 16.90 13.32 13.39
C GLU A 189 17.88 13.58 12.25
N LEU A 190 17.42 13.52 10.99
CA LEU A 190 18.29 13.75 9.83
C LEU A 190 18.42 15.23 9.43
N LYS A 191 17.66 16.13 10.05
CA LYS A 191 17.67 17.58 9.80
C LYS A 191 17.45 17.96 8.34
N GLU A 192 16.69 17.14 7.62
CA GLU A 192 16.39 17.36 6.21
C GLU A 192 15.31 18.44 6.05
N ASP A 193 15.61 19.47 5.24
CA ASP A 193 14.61 20.49 4.86
C ASP A 193 13.70 19.94 3.77
N ILE A 194 12.79 19.08 4.20
CA ILE A 194 11.83 18.44 3.31
C ILE A 194 10.64 19.38 3.11
N PRO A 195 10.38 19.86 1.88
CA PRO A 195 9.33 20.84 1.57
C PRO A 195 7.91 20.26 1.58
N PHE A 196 7.68 19.14 2.27
CA PHE A 196 6.36 18.50 2.37
C PHE A 196 5.58 19.05 3.57
N ASP A 197 5.13 20.29 3.52
CA ASP A 197 4.10 20.76 4.45
C ASP A 197 2.79 19.98 4.18
N ILE A 198 2.65 18.80 4.80
CA ILE A 198 1.41 18.02 4.77
C ILE A 198 0.66 18.17 6.11
N PHE A 199 1.34 18.52 7.22
CA PHE A 199 0.71 18.71 8.54
C PHE A 199 1.30 19.83 9.42
N GLY A 200 1.87 20.88 8.79
CA GLY A 200 2.13 22.16 9.44
C GLY A 200 3.55 22.37 9.96
N LYS A 201 4.36 23.16 9.24
CA LYS A 201 5.38 24.01 9.85
C LYS A 201 4.68 25.05 10.75
N PRO A 202 5.10 25.25 12.01
CA PRO A 202 4.88 26.54 12.64
C PRO A 202 5.64 27.56 11.81
N VAL A 203 4.95 28.61 11.36
CA VAL A 203 5.59 29.77 10.76
C VAL A 203 6.51 30.35 11.84
N GLN A 204 7.82 30.23 11.65
CA GLN A 204 8.78 30.92 12.49
C GLN A 204 8.70 32.41 12.12
N HIS A 205 8.25 33.21 13.10
CA HIS A 205 8.44 34.67 13.12
C HIS A 205 9.84 34.99 13.64
#